data_AF-A0A382GMC6-F1
#
_entry.id   AF-A0A382GMC6-F1
#
_cell.length_a   1.000
_cell.length_b   1.000
_cell.length_c   1.000
_cell.angle_alpha   90.00
_cell.angle_beta   90.00
_cell.angle_gamma   90.00
#
_symmetry.space_group_name_H-M   'P 1'
#
loop_
_entity.id
_entity.type
_entity.pdbx_description
1 polymer ?
#
loop_
_entity_poly.entity_id
_entity_poly.type
_entity_poly.pdbx_seq_one_letter_code
_entity_poly.pdbx_strand_id
1 'polypeptide(L)'
;MPGWWSGSREDFLSAVPDEISDQLSGEANRDGWEIEREQMTEWRETVGLLQNQVFRNRGVEILREALASDELGCIHGVVLEFDFRRRGIRIDAILLAGKNILVVEFKRSKLTSGDHDQVVNYCINLVEFHKETQNMIGYGG
;
A
#
# COMPACT_ATOMS: atom_id res chain seq x y z
N MET A 1 0.58 -12.50 4.67
CA MET A 1 1.51 -11.55 4.02
C MET A 1 1.39 -10.22 4.72
N PRO A 2 2.43 -9.36 4.73
CA PRO A 2 2.39 -8.08 5.44
C PRO A 2 1.56 -6.99 4.70
N GLY A 3 1.24 -7.20 3.43
CA GLY A 3 0.24 -6.44 2.66
C GLY A 3 -0.58 -7.36 1.75
N TRP A 4 -1.57 -6.79 1.07
CA TRP A 4 -2.48 -7.54 0.19
C TRP A 4 -1.85 -7.94 -1.14
N TRP A 5 -0.83 -7.19 -1.59
CA TRP A 5 0.04 -7.58 -2.70
C TRP A 5 1.49 -7.30 -2.33
N SER A 6 2.42 -8.18 -2.72
CA SER A 6 3.85 -7.96 -2.57
C SER A 6 4.63 -8.70 -3.65
N GLY A 7 5.68 -8.08 -4.18
CA GLY A 7 6.53 -8.66 -5.22
C GLY A 7 7.81 -7.86 -5.45
N SER A 8 8.68 -8.36 -6.32
CA SER A 8 9.84 -7.60 -6.81
C SER A 8 9.40 -6.44 -7.71
N ARG A 9 10.33 -5.52 -8.03
CA ARG A 9 10.09 -4.48 -9.05
C ARG A 9 9.74 -5.12 -10.39
N GLU A 10 10.42 -6.19 -10.76
CA GLU A 10 10.20 -6.91 -12.01
C GLU A 10 8.82 -7.57 -12.05
N ASP A 11 8.39 -8.20 -10.94
CA ASP A 11 7.04 -8.77 -10.82
C ASP A 11 5.98 -7.68 -10.95
N PHE A 12 6.18 -6.53 -10.29
CA PHE A 12 5.26 -5.41 -10.34
C PHE A 12 5.13 -4.80 -11.75
N LEU A 13 6.26 -4.64 -12.46
CA LEU A 13 6.30 -4.08 -13.81
C LEU A 13 5.84 -5.06 -14.89
N SER A 14 5.89 -6.37 -14.63
CA SER A 14 5.44 -7.40 -15.58
C SER A 14 3.98 -7.81 -15.40
N ALA A 15 3.43 -7.64 -14.20
CA ALA A 15 2.02 -7.92 -13.92
C ALA A 15 1.06 -7.01 -14.70
N VAL A 16 -0.10 -7.55 -15.04
CA VAL A 16 -1.20 -6.78 -15.62
C VAL A 16 -1.84 -5.94 -14.50
N PRO A 17 -1.98 -4.60 -14.66
CA PRO A 17 -2.51 -3.74 -13.59
C PRO A 17 -3.88 -4.18 -13.05
N ASP A 18 -4.74 -4.69 -13.92
CA ASP A 18 -6.06 -5.20 -13.54
C ASP A 18 -5.94 -6.46 -12.66
N GLU A 19 -4.96 -7.34 -12.88
CA GLU A 19 -4.74 -8.53 -12.02
C GLU A 19 -4.31 -8.13 -10.60
N ILE A 20 -3.44 -7.12 -10.47
CA ILE A 20 -3.07 -6.57 -9.17
C ILE A 20 -4.32 -5.96 -8.50
N SER A 21 -5.08 -5.17 -9.24
CA SER A 21 -6.28 -4.49 -8.73
C SER A 21 -7.37 -5.49 -8.29
N ASP A 22 -7.53 -6.59 -9.03
CA ASP A 22 -8.45 -7.67 -8.72
C ASP A 22 -8.02 -8.42 -7.45
N GLN A 23 -6.72 -8.69 -7.29
CA GLN A 23 -6.18 -9.27 -6.06
C GLN A 23 -6.44 -8.35 -4.86
N LEU A 24 -6.12 -7.06 -4.98
CA LEU A 24 -6.35 -6.08 -3.91
C LEU A 24 -7.85 -5.98 -3.55
N SER A 25 -8.73 -6.07 -4.54
CA SER A 25 -10.19 -6.09 -4.33
C SER A 25 -10.65 -7.37 -3.63
N GLY A 26 -10.09 -8.51 -4.01
CA GLY A 26 -10.37 -9.80 -3.38
C GLY A 26 -9.97 -9.83 -1.89
N GLU A 27 -8.80 -9.30 -1.56
CA GLU A 27 -8.36 -9.15 -0.16
C GLU A 27 -9.23 -8.13 0.61
N ALA A 28 -9.64 -7.03 -0.04
CA ALA A 28 -10.56 -6.06 0.58
C ALA A 28 -11.88 -6.67 1.02
N ASN A 29 -12.45 -7.48 0.15
CA ASN A 29 -13.68 -8.19 0.46
C ASN A 29 -13.44 -9.18 1.58
N ARG A 30 -12.34 -9.95 1.58
CA ARG A 30 -12.03 -10.89 2.67
C ARG A 30 -11.92 -10.20 4.04
N ASP A 31 -11.24 -9.06 4.10
CA ASP A 31 -11.07 -8.29 5.34
C ASP A 31 -12.38 -7.57 5.77
N GLY A 32 -13.33 -7.37 4.85
CA GLY A 32 -14.62 -6.71 5.10
C GLY A 32 -15.76 -7.61 5.60
N TRP A 33 -15.56 -8.92 5.75
CA TRP A 33 -16.62 -9.89 6.12
C TRP A 33 -16.98 -9.95 7.63
N GLU A 34 -16.38 -9.13 8.49
CA GLU A 34 -16.75 -9.05 9.92
C GLU A 34 -17.77 -7.96 10.28
N ILE A 35 -18.20 -7.12 9.33
CA ILE A 35 -19.14 -6.02 9.62
C ILE A 35 -20.57 -6.48 9.34
N GLU A 36 -21.20 -7.09 10.34
CA GLU A 36 -22.61 -7.51 10.31
C GLU A 36 -23.58 -6.34 10.06
N ARG A 37 -24.40 -6.52 9.03
CA ARG A 37 -25.87 -6.39 8.98
C ARG A 37 -26.51 -5.21 9.73
N GLU A 38 -26.84 -4.13 9.01
CA GLU A 38 -28.25 -3.83 8.67
C GLU A 38 -28.38 -2.55 7.80
N GLN A 39 -28.58 -2.79 6.50
CA GLN A 39 -29.60 -2.13 5.65
C GLN A 39 -29.53 -0.64 5.27
N MET A 40 -28.45 0.11 5.51
CA MET A 40 -28.33 1.47 4.92
C MET A 40 -26.98 1.78 4.23
N THR A 41 -26.03 0.84 4.28
CA THR A 41 -24.62 1.02 3.87
C THR A 41 -24.33 0.58 2.43
N GLU A 42 -25.16 -0.27 1.83
CA GLU A 42 -24.88 -0.95 0.54
C GLU A 42 -24.65 0.01 -0.64
N TRP A 43 -25.27 1.20 -0.65
CA TRP A 43 -25.01 2.21 -1.69
C TRP A 43 -23.69 2.98 -1.46
N ARG A 44 -23.31 3.25 -0.20
CA ARG A 44 -22.01 3.85 0.13
C ARG A 44 -20.87 2.86 -0.07
N GLU A 45 -21.12 1.58 0.19
CA GLU A 45 -20.18 0.50 -0.09
C GLU A 45 -19.99 0.31 -1.59
N THR A 46 -21.05 0.29 -2.40
CA THR A 46 -20.90 0.13 -3.86
C THR A 46 -20.15 1.32 -4.48
N VAL A 47 -20.51 2.56 -4.12
CA VAL A 47 -19.78 3.76 -4.58
C VAL A 47 -18.36 3.78 -4.01
N GLY A 48 -18.18 3.38 -2.75
CA GLY A 48 -16.89 3.29 -2.08
C GLY A 48 -15.98 2.24 -2.72
N LEU A 49 -16.50 1.06 -3.05
CA LEU A 49 -15.79 -0.03 -3.73
C LEU A 49 -15.35 0.40 -5.13
N LEU A 50 -16.26 1.00 -5.91
CA LEU A 50 -15.92 1.51 -7.24
C LEU A 50 -14.89 2.65 -7.15
N GLN A 51 -15.06 3.57 -6.20
CA GLN A 51 -14.10 4.64 -5.98
C GLN A 51 -12.75 4.10 -5.52
N ASN A 52 -12.72 3.10 -4.64
CA ASN A 52 -11.50 2.47 -4.14
C ASN A 52 -10.80 1.66 -5.24
N GLN A 53 -11.55 0.95 -6.08
CA GLN A 53 -11.01 0.22 -7.23
C GLN A 53 -10.40 1.17 -8.25
N VAL A 54 -11.11 2.23 -8.63
CA VAL A 54 -10.57 3.26 -9.54
C VAL A 54 -9.35 3.94 -8.92
N PHE A 55 -9.33 4.14 -7.60
CA PHE A 55 -8.17 4.71 -6.93
C PHE A 55 -6.97 3.79 -6.96
N ARG A 56 -7.18 2.51 -6.65
CA ARG A 56 -6.13 1.50 -6.64
C ARG A 56 -5.55 1.30 -8.02
N ASN A 57 -6.39 1.20 -9.03
CA ASN A 57 -5.90 1.07 -10.40
C ASN A 57 -5.04 2.28 -10.78
N ARG A 58 -5.50 3.50 -10.47
CA ARG A 58 -4.72 4.72 -10.72
C ARG A 58 -3.44 4.82 -9.89
N GLY A 59 -3.45 4.38 -8.63
CA GLY A 59 -2.26 4.33 -7.77
C GLY A 59 -1.22 3.33 -8.30
N VAL A 60 -1.68 2.15 -8.73
CA VAL A 60 -0.85 1.12 -9.38
C VAL A 60 -0.26 1.67 -10.69
N GLU A 61 -1.06 2.33 -11.53
CA GLU A 61 -0.58 2.95 -12.77
C GLU A 61 0.49 4.02 -12.51
N ILE A 62 0.26 4.93 -11.55
CA ILE A 62 1.22 5.98 -11.19
C ILE A 62 2.53 5.36 -10.68
N LEU A 63 2.46 4.35 -9.81
CA LEU A 63 3.66 3.66 -9.33
C LEU A 63 4.38 2.95 -10.46
N ARG A 64 3.65 2.30 -11.36
CA ARG A 64 4.22 1.56 -12.48
C ARG A 64 4.92 2.50 -13.46
N GLU A 65 4.33 3.65 -13.76
CA GLU A 65 4.95 4.70 -14.59
C GLU A 65 6.23 5.22 -13.93
N ALA A 66 6.18 5.56 -12.63
CA ALA A 66 7.35 6.03 -11.90
C ALA A 66 8.46 4.97 -11.85
N LEU A 67 8.11 3.73 -11.51
CA LEU A 67 9.05 2.61 -11.40
C LEU A 67 9.50 2.08 -12.76
N ALA A 68 8.92 2.50 -13.88
CA ALA A 68 9.48 2.20 -15.20
C ALA A 68 10.75 3.02 -15.49
N SER A 69 10.95 4.14 -14.77
CA SER A 69 12.17 4.96 -14.90
C SER A 69 13.40 4.26 -14.31
N ASP A 70 14.51 4.36 -15.03
CA ASP A 70 15.82 3.87 -14.57
C ASP A 70 16.33 4.63 -13.34
N GLU A 71 15.87 5.87 -13.12
CA GLU A 71 16.25 6.69 -11.95
C GLU A 71 15.82 6.06 -10.63
N LEU A 72 14.74 5.26 -10.65
CA LEU A 72 14.25 4.52 -9.49
C LEU A 72 14.76 3.07 -9.45
N GLY A 73 15.78 2.71 -10.24
CA GLY A 73 16.32 1.34 -10.34
C GLY A 73 16.84 0.75 -9.03
N CYS A 74 17.05 1.57 -7.99
CA CYS A 74 17.39 1.11 -6.66
C CYS A 74 16.21 0.47 -5.90
N ILE A 75 14.98 0.70 -6.36
CA ILE A 75 13.77 0.06 -5.81
C ILE A 75 13.71 -1.37 -6.33
N HIS A 76 13.75 -2.34 -5.42
CA HIS A 76 13.75 -3.77 -5.76
C HIS A 76 12.51 -4.51 -5.27
N GLY A 77 11.66 -3.89 -4.45
CA GLY A 77 10.46 -4.52 -3.93
C GLY A 77 9.33 -3.53 -3.74
N VAL A 78 8.11 -4.02 -3.93
CA VAL A 78 6.88 -3.25 -3.79
C VAL A 78 5.91 -4.06 -2.91
N VAL A 79 5.28 -3.39 -1.96
CA VAL A 79 4.20 -3.94 -1.14
C VAL A 79 3.04 -2.95 -1.20
N LEU A 80 1.86 -3.43 -1.56
CA LEU A 80 0.65 -2.61 -1.64
C LEU A 80 -0.29 -2.97 -0.51
N GLU A 81 -1.00 -1.97 0.01
CA GLU A 81 -2.01 -2.12 1.04
C GLU A 81 -1.42 -2.87 2.25
N PHE A 82 -0.32 -2.35 2.78
CA PHE A 82 0.38 -2.94 3.92
C PHE A 82 -0.49 -2.78 5.16
N ASP A 83 -0.85 -3.90 5.77
CA ASP A 83 -1.74 -3.94 6.93
C ASP A 83 -0.94 -3.91 8.23
N PHE A 84 -1.03 -2.76 8.91
CA PHE A 84 -0.47 -2.57 10.24
C PHE A 84 -1.47 -3.07 11.30
N ARG A 85 -1.67 -4.40 11.32
CA ARG A 85 -2.70 -5.13 12.09
C ARG A 85 -2.91 -4.71 13.54
N ARG A 86 -1.88 -4.23 14.22
CA ARG A 86 -1.97 -3.81 15.64
C ARG A 86 -2.66 -2.46 15.84
N ARG A 87 -2.86 -1.66 14.80
CA ARG A 87 -3.44 -0.30 14.89
C ARG A 87 -4.63 -0.06 13.95
N GLY A 88 -5.01 -1.03 13.14
CA GLY A 88 -6.06 -0.84 12.12
C GLY A 88 -5.69 0.21 11.08
N ILE A 89 -4.38 0.39 10.84
CA ILE A 89 -3.83 1.36 9.90
C ILE A 89 -3.37 0.59 8.66
N ARG A 90 -3.66 1.15 7.49
CA ARG A 90 -3.22 0.61 6.20
C ARG A 90 -2.42 1.66 5.44
N ILE A 91 -1.30 1.22 4.88
CA ILE A 91 -0.41 2.05 4.06
C ILE A 91 -0.63 1.65 2.61
N ASP A 92 -0.91 2.62 1.74
CA ASP A 92 -1.21 2.35 0.33
C ASP A 92 -0.07 1.62 -0.37
N ALA A 93 1.18 2.09 -0.21
CA ALA A 93 2.33 1.42 -0.77
C ALA A 93 3.62 1.60 0.06
N ILE A 94 4.44 0.55 0.05
CA ILE A 94 5.78 0.54 0.58
C ILE A 94 6.74 0.10 -0.53
N LEU A 95 7.80 0.89 -0.74
CA LEU A 95 8.86 0.59 -1.70
C LEU A 95 10.15 0.26 -0.95
N LEU A 96 10.82 -0.83 -1.36
CA LEU A 96 12.06 -1.30 -0.76
C LEU A 96 13.25 -0.89 -1.62
N ALA A 97 14.17 -0.11 -1.03
CA ALA A 97 15.37 0.42 -1.68
C ALA A 97 16.63 0.09 -0.89
N GLY A 98 17.11 -1.15 -0.98
CA GLY A 98 18.23 -1.65 -0.20
C GLY A 98 17.90 -1.66 1.28
N LYS A 99 18.58 -0.81 2.07
CA LYS A 99 18.30 -0.65 3.52
C LYS A 99 17.25 0.42 3.82
N ASN A 100 16.72 1.10 2.79
CA ASN A 100 15.73 2.15 2.96
C ASN A 100 14.34 1.62 2.62
N ILE A 101 13.35 2.15 3.33
CA ILE A 101 11.94 1.91 3.08
C ILE A 101 11.30 3.26 2.76
N LEU A 102 10.60 3.34 1.63
CA LEU A 102 9.82 4.51 1.25
C LEU A 102 8.34 4.19 1.46
N VAL A 103 7.65 5.08 2.16
CA VAL A 103 6.22 5.00 2.40
C VAL A 103 5.52 5.95 1.44
N VAL A 104 4.54 5.44 0.71
CA VAL A 104 3.75 6.21 -0.26
C VAL A 104 2.28 6.12 0.12
N GLU A 105 1.64 7.28 0.20
CA GLU A 105 0.21 7.45 0.43
C GLU A 105 -0.34 8.31 -0.71
N PHE A 106 -1.38 7.84 -1.38
CA PHE A 106 -1.99 8.58 -2.47
C PHE A 106 -3.10 9.48 -1.91
N LYS A 107 -3.22 10.70 -2.43
CA LYS A 107 -4.35 11.59 -2.14
C LYS A 107 -4.96 12.15 -3.42
N ARG A 108 -6.28 12.29 -3.43
CA ARG A 108 -7.05 12.89 -4.55
C ARG A 108 -7.17 14.39 -4.43
N SER A 109 -7.11 14.90 -3.21
CA SER A 109 -7.21 16.32 -2.89
C SER A 109 -5.84 16.94 -2.71
N LYS A 110 -5.82 18.27 -2.65
CA LYS A 110 -4.62 19.00 -2.27
C LYS A 110 -4.10 18.50 -0.93
N LEU A 111 -2.79 18.25 -0.87
CA LEU A 111 -2.10 17.81 0.33
C LEU A 111 -2.23 18.85 1.44
N THR A 112 -2.47 18.37 2.64
CA THR A 112 -2.58 19.12 3.89
C THR A 112 -1.44 18.74 4.83
N SER A 113 -1.26 19.50 5.92
CA SER A 113 -0.30 19.13 6.97
C SER A 113 -0.68 17.80 7.63
N GLY A 114 -1.98 17.50 7.75
CA GLY A 114 -2.45 16.24 8.31
C GLY A 114 -2.05 15.03 7.47
N ASP A 115 -2.01 15.17 6.14
CA ASP A 115 -1.54 14.10 5.24
C ASP A 115 -0.04 13.84 5.41
N HIS A 116 0.74 14.89 5.63
CA HIS A 116 2.16 14.76 5.94
C HIS A 116 2.37 14.06 7.29
N ASP A 117 1.66 14.50 8.32
CA ASP A 117 1.74 13.91 9.65
C ASP A 117 1.31 12.44 9.64
N GLN A 118 0.34 12.06 8.81
CA GLN A 118 -0.06 10.68 8.59
C GLN A 118 1.10 9.82 8.08
N VAL A 119 1.77 10.25 7.01
CA VAL A 119 2.91 9.51 6.44
C VAL A 119 4.09 9.45 7.42
N VAL A 120 4.38 10.54 8.13
CA VAL A 120 5.40 10.55 9.19
C VAL A 120 5.07 9.54 10.29
N ASN A 121 3.81 9.50 10.74
CA ASN A 121 3.36 8.53 11.72
C ASN A 121 3.53 7.10 11.20
N TYR A 122 3.27 6.83 9.91
CA TYR A 122 3.51 5.51 9.32
C TYR A 122 4.99 5.12 9.38
N CYS A 123 5.89 6.03 9.02
CA CYS A 123 7.34 5.81 9.10
C CYS A 123 7.79 5.50 10.54
N ILE A 124 7.33 6.29 11.52
CA ILE A 124 7.63 6.06 12.94
C ILE A 124 7.16 4.66 13.37
N ASN A 125 5.92 4.30 13.02
CA ASN A 125 5.36 2.99 13.35
C ASN A 125 6.16 1.83 12.73
N LEU A 126 6.60 1.95 11.48
CA LEU A 126 7.42 0.93 10.82
C LEU A 126 8.77 0.74 11.50
N VAL A 127 9.43 1.83 11.91
CA VAL A 127 10.70 1.77 12.64
C VAL A 127 10.54 1.16 14.04
N GLU A 128 9.47 1.54 14.75
CA GLU A 128 9.26 1.14 16.13
C GLU A 128 8.79 -0.31 16.29
N PHE A 129 8.00 -0.85 15.34
CA PHE A 129 7.30 -2.13 15.57
C PHE A 129 7.56 -3.23 14.54
N HIS A 130 8.28 -2.96 13.45
CA HIS A 130 8.54 -3.98 12.43
C HIS A 130 9.93 -4.60 12.62
N LYS A 131 9.97 -5.81 13.19
CA LYS A 131 11.20 -6.58 13.46
C LYS A 131 12.04 -6.76 12.20
N GLU A 132 11.41 -6.97 11.05
CA GLU A 132 12.09 -7.11 9.76
C GLU A 132 12.77 -5.79 9.32
N THR A 133 12.18 -4.62 9.61
CA THR A 133 12.80 -3.32 9.34
C THR A 133 13.99 -3.07 10.28
N GLN A 134 13.86 -3.45 11.55
CA GLN A 134 14.96 -3.39 12.51
C GLN A 134 16.11 -4.35 12.15
N ASN A 135 15.80 -5.53 11.60
CA ASN A 135 16.80 -6.48 11.12
C ASN A 135 17.54 -6.00 9.86
N MET A 136 16.88 -5.25 8.96
CA MET A 136 17.52 -4.66 7.77
C MET A 136 18.48 -3.51 8.11
N ILE A 137 18.21 -2.77 9.19
CA ILE A 137 19.11 -1.73 9.72
C ILE A 137 20.28 -2.35 10.50
N GLY A 138 20.08 -3.52 11.14
CA GLY A 138 21.01 -4.14 12.08
C GLY A 138 22.17 -4.97 11.52
N TYR A 139 22.23 -5.31 10.23
CA TYR A 139 23.41 -5.97 9.64
C TYR A 139 24.41 -4.95 9.10
N GLY A 140 25.23 -4.45 10.03
CA GLY A 140 26.39 -3.60 9.83
C GLY A 140 27.37 -3.79 10.99
N GLY A 141 27.79 -5.03 11.20
CA GLY A 141 28.95 -5.43 12.02
C GLY A 141 29.91 -6.23 11.16
#